data_AF-D3ZCC7-F1
#
_entry.id   AF-D3ZCC7-F1
#
_cell.length_a   1.000
_cell.length_b   1.000
_cell.length_c   1.000
_cell.angle_alpha   90.00
_cell.angle_beta   90.00
_cell.angle_gamma   90.00
#
_symmetry.space_group_name_H-M   'P 1'
#
loop_
_entity.id
_entity.type
_entity.pdbx_description
1 polymer ?
#
loop_
_entity_poly.entity_id
_entity_poly.type
_entity_poly.pdbx_seq_one_letter_code
_entity_poly.pdbx_strand_id
1 'polypeptide(L)'
;MFQLPILNFSPQQVAGVCETLEESGDVERLGRFLWSLPVAPAACEALNKNESVLRARAIVAFHGGNYRELYHILENHKFTKESHAKLQALWLEAHYQEAEKLRGRPLGPVDKYRVRKKFPLPRTIWDGEQKTHCFKERTRHLLREWYLQDPYPNPSKKRELAQATGLTPTQVGNWFKNRRQRDRAAAAKNRLQQQVLSQGPGRVLRSEGEGTPEVLGVASSPAASLSSKAATSAISITSSDSECDI
;
A
#
# COMPACT_ATOMS: atom_id res chain seq x y z
N MET A 1 -1.83 0.94 48.36
CA MET A 1 -0.85 0.79 47.26
C MET A 1 -0.70 -0.69 46.99
N PHE A 2 -1.08 -1.18 45.81
CA PHE A 2 -0.77 -2.56 45.41
C PHE A 2 0.74 -2.66 45.18
N GLN A 3 1.47 -3.22 46.13
CA GLN A 3 2.85 -3.64 45.92
C GLN A 3 2.82 -4.87 45.02
N LEU A 4 3.02 -4.67 43.72
CA LEU A 4 3.37 -5.78 42.84
C LEU A 4 4.73 -6.33 43.32
N PRO A 5 4.87 -7.64 43.54
CA PRO A 5 6.16 -8.22 43.88
C PRO A 5 7.14 -7.86 42.77
N ILE A 6 8.28 -7.27 43.16
CA ILE A 6 9.35 -6.91 42.23
C ILE A 6 10.03 -8.22 41.83
N LEU A 7 9.42 -8.95 40.90
CA LEU A 7 9.94 -10.21 40.39
C LEU A 7 11.11 -9.88 39.45
N ASN A 8 12.32 -10.14 39.92
CA ASN A 8 13.55 -9.94 39.18
C ASN A 8 13.74 -11.10 38.19
N PHE A 9 12.93 -11.11 37.12
CA PHE A 9 13.08 -12.11 36.05
C PHE A 9 14.26 -11.75 35.15
N SER A 10 15.03 -12.77 34.76
CA SER A 10 16.01 -12.63 33.68
C SER A 10 15.29 -12.33 32.34
N PRO A 11 15.93 -11.62 31.40
CA PRO A 11 15.35 -11.37 30.07
C PRO A 11 14.92 -12.67 29.35
N GLN A 12 15.63 -13.78 29.56
CA GLN A 12 15.31 -15.09 29.01
C GLN A 12 14.04 -15.69 29.63
N GLN A 13 13.86 -15.55 30.96
CA GLN A 13 12.61 -15.98 31.61
C GLN A 13 11.42 -15.17 31.09
N VAL A 14 11.59 -13.84 30.94
CA VAL A 14 10.54 -12.99 30.36
C VAL A 14 10.22 -13.41 28.93
N ALA A 15 11.23 -13.72 28.12
CA ALA A 15 11.05 -14.19 26.74
C ALA A 15 10.26 -15.51 26.68
N GLY A 16 10.61 -16.50 27.51
CA GLY A 16 9.87 -17.78 27.55
C GLY A 16 8.42 -17.63 28.02
N VAL A 17 8.14 -16.72 28.96
CA VAL A 17 6.76 -16.38 29.36
C VAL A 17 6.00 -15.71 28.22
N CYS A 18 6.63 -14.77 27.50
CA CYS A 18 6.04 -14.14 26.32
C CYS A 18 5.70 -15.15 25.21
N GLU A 19 6.60 -16.10 24.92
CA GLU A 19 6.38 -17.17 23.94
C GLU A 19 5.20 -18.05 24.34
N THR A 20 5.16 -18.51 25.59
CA THR A 20 4.09 -19.36 26.10
C THR A 20 2.72 -18.66 26.03
N LEU A 21 2.67 -17.38 26.44
CA LEU A 21 1.44 -16.59 26.39
C LEU A 21 1.01 -16.30 24.95
N GLU A 22 1.96 -16.05 24.05
CA GLU A 22 1.69 -15.89 22.63
C GLU A 22 1.11 -17.17 21.99
N GLU A 23 1.69 -18.34 22.27
CA GLU A 23 1.21 -19.63 21.77
C GLU A 23 -0.19 -19.97 22.29
N SER A 24 -0.50 -19.59 23.53
CA SER A 24 -1.83 -19.77 24.11
C SER A 24 -2.91 -18.86 23.50
N GLY A 25 -2.51 -17.78 22.82
CA GLY A 25 -3.41 -16.76 22.27
C GLY A 25 -4.04 -15.82 23.32
N ASP A 26 -3.64 -15.90 24.60
CA ASP A 26 -4.14 -15.02 25.66
C ASP A 26 -3.41 -13.65 25.64
N VAL A 27 -3.81 -12.81 24.68
CA VAL A 27 -3.21 -11.49 24.46
C VAL A 27 -3.48 -10.53 25.63
N GLU A 28 -4.60 -10.67 26.33
CA GLU A 28 -4.88 -9.83 27.50
C GLU A 28 -3.91 -10.11 28.64
N ARG A 29 -3.66 -11.39 28.94
CA ARG A 29 -2.69 -11.79 29.95
C ARG A 29 -1.28 -11.41 29.53
N LEU A 30 -0.94 -11.53 28.25
CA LEU A 30 0.33 -11.03 27.70
C LEU A 30 0.49 -9.53 27.92
N GLY A 31 -0.55 -8.74 27.66
CA GLY A 31 -0.56 -7.30 27.92
C GLY A 31 -0.36 -6.95 29.39
N ARG A 32 -1.08 -7.62 30.30
CA ARG A 32 -0.91 -7.44 31.76
C ARG A 32 0.50 -7.81 32.22
N PHE A 33 1.06 -8.91 31.70
CA PHE A 33 2.41 -9.34 32.01
C PHE A 33 3.44 -8.32 31.54
N LEU A 34 3.38 -7.86 30.28
CA LEU A 34 4.28 -6.86 29.74
C LEU A 34 4.21 -5.53 30.50
N TRP A 35 3.01 -5.13 30.95
CA TRP A 35 2.83 -3.93 31.79
C TRP A 35 3.42 -4.07 33.20
N SER A 36 3.49 -5.30 33.73
CA SER A 36 4.06 -5.58 35.06
C SER A 36 5.60 -5.64 35.09
N LEU A 37 6.25 -5.63 33.92
CA LEU A 37 7.71 -5.75 33.83
C LEU A 37 8.42 -4.53 34.46
N PRO A 38 9.59 -4.75 35.08
CA PRO A 38 10.33 -3.66 35.72
C PRO A 38 10.72 -2.59 34.71
N VAL A 39 10.44 -1.33 35.04
CA VAL A 39 10.74 -0.14 34.22
C VAL A 39 12.20 0.31 34.39
N ALA A 40 13.02 -0.45 35.12
CA ALA A 40 14.43 -0.14 35.34
C ALA A 40 15.16 -0.05 33.98
N PRO A 41 15.89 1.05 33.68
CA PRO A 41 16.45 1.29 32.34
C PRO A 41 17.30 0.13 31.80
N ALA A 42 18.13 -0.50 32.65
CA ALA A 42 18.97 -1.63 32.26
C ALA A 42 18.15 -2.88 31.90
N ALA A 43 17.07 -3.15 32.64
CA ALA A 43 16.15 -4.25 32.34
C ALA A 43 15.38 -3.96 31.04
N CYS A 44 14.89 -2.73 30.87
CA CYS A 44 14.21 -2.28 29.65
C CYS A 44 15.11 -2.43 28.41
N GLU A 45 16.38 -2.05 28.49
CA GLU A 45 17.31 -2.20 27.38
C GLU A 45 17.56 -3.68 27.04
N ALA A 46 17.76 -4.53 28.06
CA ALA A 46 17.94 -5.96 27.85
C ALA A 46 16.70 -6.62 27.24
N LEU A 47 15.50 -6.22 27.68
CA LEU A 47 14.22 -6.69 27.13
C LEU A 47 13.99 -6.20 25.69
N ASN A 48 14.36 -4.96 25.37
CA ASN A 48 14.26 -4.39 24.02
C ASN A 48 15.25 -5.00 23.02
N LYS A 49 16.21 -5.81 23.48
CA LYS A 49 17.09 -6.62 22.61
C LYS A 49 16.53 -8.01 22.34
N ASN A 50 15.55 -8.46 23.12
CA ASN A 50 14.98 -9.79 23.00
C ASN A 50 13.82 -9.81 21.99
N GLU A 51 13.99 -10.58 20.92
CA GLU A 51 13.03 -10.67 19.82
C GLU A 51 11.63 -11.10 20.28
N SER A 52 11.54 -12.11 21.15
CA SER A 52 10.26 -12.63 21.64
C SER A 52 9.49 -11.61 22.47
N VAL A 53 10.19 -10.76 23.23
CA VAL A 53 9.56 -9.66 23.97
C VAL A 53 9.07 -8.57 23.02
N LEU A 54 9.86 -8.20 22.01
CA LEU A 54 9.45 -7.22 20.99
C LEU A 54 8.24 -7.71 20.18
N ARG A 55 8.25 -8.98 19.78
CA ARG A 55 7.13 -9.63 19.07
C ARG A 55 5.87 -9.63 19.93
N ALA A 56 5.98 -9.99 21.22
CA ALA A 56 4.87 -9.92 22.15
C ALA A 56 4.31 -8.49 22.29
N ARG A 57 5.19 -7.48 22.39
CA ARG A 57 4.77 -6.06 22.41
C ARG A 57 4.05 -5.65 21.13
N ALA A 58 4.55 -6.08 19.96
CA ALA A 58 3.90 -5.82 18.68
C ALA A 58 2.49 -6.43 18.63
N ILE A 59 2.32 -7.67 19.11
CA ILE A 59 1.01 -8.33 19.19
C ILE A 59 0.05 -7.56 20.11
N VAL A 60 0.51 -7.18 21.31
CA VAL A 60 -0.30 -6.42 22.26
C VAL A 60 -0.65 -5.03 21.70
N ALA A 61 0.28 -4.36 21.03
CA ALA A 61 0.03 -3.09 20.37
C ALA A 61 -1.02 -3.20 19.26
N PHE A 62 -0.97 -4.27 18.46
CA PHE A 62 -1.97 -4.58 17.44
C PHE A 62 -3.37 -4.79 18.03
N HIS A 63 -3.50 -5.65 19.06
CA HIS A 63 -4.78 -5.92 19.71
C HIS A 63 -5.34 -4.72 20.48
N GLY A 64 -4.48 -3.85 21.02
CA GLY A 64 -4.89 -2.60 21.64
C GLY A 64 -5.30 -1.50 20.65
N GLY A 65 -5.18 -1.73 19.34
CA GLY A 65 -5.42 -0.72 18.29
C GLY A 65 -4.35 0.39 18.26
N ASN A 66 -3.23 0.20 18.96
CA ASN A 66 -2.13 1.15 19.05
C ASN A 66 -1.15 0.95 17.88
N TYR A 67 -1.62 1.17 16.67
CA TYR A 67 -0.84 0.88 15.46
C TYR A 67 0.44 1.70 15.32
N ARG A 68 0.49 2.91 15.88
CA ARG A 68 1.72 3.72 15.91
C ARG A 68 2.87 3.00 16.61
N GLU A 69 2.58 2.36 17.75
CA GLU A 69 3.58 1.60 18.51
C GLU A 69 3.98 0.32 17.77
N LEU A 70 3.00 -0.36 17.17
CA LEU A 70 3.27 -1.52 16.31
C LEU A 70 4.25 -1.15 15.19
N TYR A 71 3.98 -0.09 14.43
CA TYR A 71 4.86 0.35 13.33
C TYR A 71 6.24 0.73 13.85
N HIS A 72 6.31 1.45 14.97
CA HIS A 72 7.59 1.82 15.60
C HIS A 72 8.44 0.59 15.94
N ILE A 73 7.84 -0.43 16.57
CA ILE A 73 8.55 -1.68 16.90
C ILE A 73 9.03 -2.38 15.63
N LEU A 74 8.13 -2.53 14.64
CA LEU A 74 8.42 -3.26 13.41
C LEU A 74 9.44 -2.56 12.53
N GLU A 75 9.52 -1.24 12.51
CA GLU A 75 10.46 -0.47 11.68
C GLU A 75 11.87 -0.34 12.30
N ASN A 76 11.98 -0.37 13.64
CA ASN A 76 13.24 -0.05 14.33
C ASN A 76 14.02 -1.27 14.83
N HIS A 77 13.40 -2.44 14.92
CA HIS A 77 14.05 -3.66 15.39
C HIS A 77 14.12 -4.73 14.31
N LYS A 78 15.27 -5.38 14.14
CA LYS A 78 15.42 -6.50 13.21
C LYS A 78 14.89 -7.79 13.83
N PHE A 79 14.16 -8.56 13.04
CA PHE A 79 13.60 -9.85 13.46
C PHE A 79 14.19 -11.00 12.63
N THR A 80 14.24 -12.18 13.22
CA THR A 80 14.61 -13.42 12.51
C THR A 80 13.53 -13.83 11.50
N LYS A 81 13.93 -14.64 10.50
CA LYS A 81 13.03 -15.10 9.42
C LYS A 81 11.83 -15.89 9.94
N GLU A 82 11.96 -16.56 11.09
CA GLU A 82 10.89 -17.33 11.72
C GLU A 82 9.73 -16.42 12.15
N SER A 83 10.04 -15.23 12.67
CA SER A 83 9.04 -14.24 13.07
C SER A 83 8.46 -13.44 11.90
N HIS A 84 9.15 -13.37 10.76
CA HIS A 84 8.76 -12.50 9.63
C HIS A 84 7.31 -12.74 9.17
N ALA A 85 6.91 -13.99 8.97
CA ALA A 85 5.56 -14.29 8.46
C ALA A 85 4.45 -13.71 9.35
N LYS A 86 4.61 -13.83 10.67
CA LYS A 86 3.66 -13.32 11.66
C LYS A 86 3.66 -11.79 11.71
N LEU A 87 4.85 -11.18 11.74
CA LEU A 87 4.97 -9.72 11.82
C LEU A 87 4.54 -9.02 10.53
N GLN A 88 4.78 -9.64 9.36
CA GLN A 88 4.27 -9.17 8.08
C GLN A 88 2.74 -9.21 8.06
N ALA A 89 2.12 -10.24 8.64
CA ALA A 89 0.67 -10.30 8.76
C ALA A 89 0.13 -9.16 9.64
N LEU A 90 0.74 -8.90 10.80
CA LEU A 90 0.36 -7.79 11.69
C LEU A 90 0.49 -6.43 10.99
N TRP A 91 1.60 -6.18 10.30
CA TRP A 91 1.82 -4.94 9.53
C TRP A 91 0.71 -4.70 8.50
N LEU A 92 0.41 -5.73 7.69
CA LEU A 92 -0.59 -5.63 6.63
C LEU A 92 -1.99 -5.45 7.20
N GLU A 93 -2.34 -6.24 8.21
CA GLU A 93 -3.66 -6.21 8.82
C GLU A 93 -3.91 -4.88 9.54
N ALA A 94 -2.91 -4.33 10.24
CA ALA A 94 -3.02 -3.03 10.90
C ALA A 94 -3.34 -1.92 9.88
N HIS A 95 -2.58 -1.87 8.78
CA HIS A 95 -2.85 -0.91 7.71
C HIS A 95 -4.18 -1.15 6.99
N TYR A 96 -4.63 -2.40 6.88
CA TYR A 96 -5.96 -2.71 6.36
C TYR A 96 -7.05 -2.19 7.29
N GLN A 97 -6.96 -2.42 8.61
CA GLN A 97 -7.94 -1.93 9.57
C GLN A 97 -7.99 -0.40 9.63
N GLU A 98 -6.84 0.29 9.59
CA GLU A 98 -6.82 1.75 9.50
C GLU A 98 -7.49 2.25 8.21
N ALA A 99 -7.22 1.60 7.08
CA ALA A 99 -7.80 1.97 5.80
C ALA A 99 -9.30 1.63 5.73
N GLU A 100 -9.76 0.54 6.32
CA GLU A 100 -11.19 0.20 6.45
C GLU A 100 -11.92 1.23 7.31
N LYS A 101 -11.34 1.60 8.46
CA LYS A 101 -11.88 2.64 9.34
C LYS A 101 -12.01 4.00 8.64
N LEU A 102 -11.01 4.39 7.85
CA LEU A 102 -11.04 5.64 7.08
C LEU A 102 -12.03 5.61 5.90
N ARG A 103 -12.30 4.44 5.32
CA ARG A 103 -13.23 4.30 4.18
C ARG A 103 -14.66 4.03 4.60
N GLY A 104 -14.90 3.54 5.81
CA GLY A 104 -16.22 3.15 6.30
C GLY A 104 -16.81 1.93 5.58
N ARG A 105 -15.99 1.15 4.87
CA ARG A 105 -16.40 -0.06 4.16
C ARG A 105 -15.26 -1.09 4.12
N PRO A 106 -15.55 -2.39 3.96
CA PRO A 106 -14.53 -3.42 3.77
C PRO A 106 -13.65 -3.14 2.54
N LEU A 107 -12.35 -3.44 2.65
CA LEU A 107 -11.40 -3.25 1.55
C LEU A 107 -11.50 -4.39 0.54
N GLY A 108 -11.76 -4.03 -0.73
CA GLY A 108 -11.66 -4.97 -1.84
C GLY A 108 -10.19 -5.28 -2.21
N PRO A 109 -9.95 -6.27 -3.08
CA PRO A 109 -8.59 -6.66 -3.50
C PRO A 109 -7.75 -5.49 -4.06
N VAL A 110 -8.38 -4.57 -4.80
CA VAL A 110 -7.72 -3.39 -5.36
C VAL A 110 -7.32 -2.40 -4.26
N ASP A 111 -8.18 -2.23 -3.25
CA ASP A 111 -7.89 -1.33 -2.14
C ASP A 111 -6.76 -1.90 -1.27
N LYS A 112 -6.77 -3.21 -0.98
CA LYS A 112 -5.65 -3.90 -0.31
C LYS A 112 -4.33 -3.82 -1.09
N TYR A 113 -4.38 -3.84 -2.42
CA TYR A 113 -3.21 -3.58 -3.26
C TYR A 113 -2.70 -2.14 -3.11
N ARG A 114 -3.60 -1.13 -3.12
CA ARG A 114 -3.22 0.27 -2.91
C ARG A 114 -2.57 0.49 -1.56
N VAL A 115 -3.10 -0.14 -0.50
CA VAL A 115 -2.51 -0.08 0.85
C VAL A 115 -1.10 -0.67 0.86
N ARG A 116 -0.90 -1.88 0.33
CA ARG A 116 0.43 -2.51 0.24
C ARG A 116 1.44 -1.69 -0.56
N LYS A 117 0.99 -1.00 -1.61
CA LYS A 117 1.83 -0.11 -2.41
C LYS A 117 2.21 1.16 -1.64
N LYS A 118 1.29 1.69 -0.83
CA LYS A 118 1.52 2.88 -0.01
C LYS A 118 2.41 2.60 1.20
N PHE A 119 2.26 1.42 1.80
CA PHE A 119 2.97 0.97 3.00
C PHE A 119 3.66 -0.36 2.73
N PRO A 120 4.81 -0.36 2.03
CA PRO A 120 5.58 -1.58 1.80
C PRO A 120 6.07 -2.15 3.14
N LEU A 121 6.36 -3.46 3.14
CA LEU A 121 6.93 -4.11 4.32
C LEU A 121 8.31 -3.51 4.64
N PRO A 122 8.60 -3.16 5.91
CA PRO A 122 9.89 -2.62 6.28
C PRO A 122 10.99 -3.70 6.22
N ARG A 123 12.23 -3.28 5.92
CA ARG A 123 13.40 -4.17 5.71
C ARG A 123 13.79 -5.00 6.95
N THR A 124 13.25 -4.64 8.11
CA THR A 124 13.41 -5.30 9.41
C THR A 124 12.65 -6.60 9.54
N ILE A 125 11.54 -6.76 8.81
CA ILE A 125 10.70 -7.97 8.79
C ILE A 125 10.55 -8.56 7.39
N TRP A 126 11.34 -8.09 6.42
CA TRP A 126 11.30 -8.54 5.04
C TRP A 126 12.66 -8.35 4.36
N ASP A 127 13.19 -9.43 3.80
CA ASP A 127 14.53 -9.46 3.16
C ASP A 127 14.60 -8.66 1.85
N GLY A 128 13.49 -8.07 1.40
CA GLY A 128 13.44 -7.32 0.13
C GLY A 128 13.37 -8.21 -1.11
N GLU A 129 13.21 -9.52 -0.96
CA GLU A 129 12.95 -10.43 -2.08
C GLU A 129 11.61 -10.06 -2.73
N GLN A 130 11.70 -9.22 -3.75
CA GLN A 130 10.56 -8.77 -4.53
C GLN A 130 9.99 -9.98 -5.26
N LYS A 131 8.76 -10.40 -4.91
CA LYS A 131 7.98 -11.26 -5.79
C LYS A 131 7.62 -10.45 -7.03
N THR A 132 8.45 -10.54 -8.07
CA THR A 132 8.15 -9.95 -9.35
C THR A 132 6.93 -10.67 -9.92
N HIS A 133 5.79 -9.99 -9.91
CA HIS A 133 4.56 -10.51 -10.53
C HIS A 133 4.62 -10.42 -12.07
N CYS A 134 5.75 -9.98 -12.63
CA CYS A 134 6.01 -10.03 -14.05
C CYS A 134 6.48 -11.43 -14.44
N PHE A 135 6.01 -11.92 -15.57
CA PHE A 135 6.59 -13.12 -16.16
C PHE A 135 8.08 -12.88 -16.50
N LYS A 136 8.86 -13.96 -16.59
CA LYS A 136 10.26 -13.92 -17.03
C LYS A 136 10.39 -13.22 -18.39
N GLU A 137 11.52 -12.58 -18.68
CA GLU A 137 11.68 -11.79 -19.92
C GLU A 137 11.39 -12.60 -21.18
N ARG A 138 11.90 -13.83 -21.28
CA ARG A 138 11.60 -14.76 -22.38
C ARG A 138 10.09 -14.93 -22.60
N THR A 139 9.34 -15.15 -21.52
CA THR A 139 7.87 -15.28 -21.57
C THR A 139 7.21 -13.97 -21.99
N ARG A 140 7.69 -12.82 -21.49
CA ARG A 140 7.16 -11.49 -21.88
C ARG A 140 7.38 -11.22 -23.36
N HIS A 141 8.57 -11.49 -23.87
CA HIS A 141 8.93 -11.30 -25.27
C HIS A 141 8.03 -12.15 -26.18
N LEU A 142 7.88 -13.45 -25.90
CA LEU A 142 7.02 -14.33 -26.69
C LEU A 142 5.56 -13.84 -26.74
N LEU A 143 5.01 -13.36 -25.62
CA LEU A 143 3.66 -12.81 -25.58
C LEU A 143 3.53 -11.49 -26.37
N ARG A 144 4.58 -10.64 -26.36
CA ARG A 144 4.63 -9.39 -27.14
C ARG A 144 4.66 -9.67 -28.64
N GLU A 145 5.50 -10.59 -29.09
CA GLU A 145 5.60 -10.98 -30.51
C GLU A 145 4.25 -11.46 -31.04
N TRP A 146 3.59 -12.37 -30.30
CA TRP A 146 2.27 -12.86 -30.67
C TRP A 146 1.19 -11.77 -30.63
N TYR A 147 1.29 -10.82 -29.72
CA TYR A 147 0.34 -9.71 -29.62
C TYR A 147 0.39 -8.79 -30.84
N LEU A 148 1.57 -8.58 -31.43
CA LEU A 148 1.72 -7.79 -32.66
C LEU A 148 1.06 -8.49 -33.87
N GLN A 149 1.07 -9.83 -33.89
CA GLN A 149 0.43 -10.63 -34.94
C GLN A 149 -1.09 -10.69 -34.77
N ASP A 150 -1.57 -11.04 -33.57
CA ASP A 150 -2.99 -11.17 -33.26
C ASP A 150 -3.29 -10.73 -31.81
N PRO A 151 -3.82 -9.51 -31.59
CA PRO A 151 -4.24 -9.04 -30.28
C PRO A 151 -5.42 -9.80 -29.66
N TYR A 152 -6.11 -10.66 -30.42
CA TYR A 152 -7.34 -11.36 -30.01
C TYR A 152 -7.25 -12.89 -30.27
N PRO A 153 -6.31 -13.61 -29.64
CA PRO A 153 -6.11 -15.03 -29.89
C PRO A 153 -7.35 -15.85 -29.50
N ASN A 154 -7.72 -16.79 -30.38
CA ASN A 154 -8.80 -17.73 -30.13
C ASN A 154 -8.44 -18.73 -28.98
N PRO A 155 -9.42 -19.48 -28.43
CA PRO A 155 -9.16 -20.41 -27.32
C PRO A 155 -8.12 -21.50 -27.59
N SER A 156 -7.93 -21.90 -28.85
CA SER A 156 -6.90 -22.88 -29.22
C SER A 156 -5.51 -22.26 -29.17
N LYS A 157 -5.34 -21.09 -29.81
CA LYS A 157 -4.08 -20.33 -29.79
C LYS A 157 -3.68 -19.92 -28.37
N LYS A 158 -4.64 -19.57 -27.50
CA LYS A 158 -4.36 -19.32 -26.07
C LYS A 158 -3.78 -20.54 -25.34
N ARG A 159 -4.22 -21.76 -25.68
CA ARG A 159 -3.68 -23.01 -25.11
C ARG A 159 -2.28 -23.30 -25.63
N GLU A 160 -2.04 -23.07 -26.92
CA GLU A 160 -0.70 -23.19 -27.53
C GLU A 160 0.28 -22.19 -26.89
N LEU A 161 -0.11 -20.93 -26.72
CA LEU A 161 0.69 -19.92 -26.02
C LEU A 161 0.96 -20.28 -24.57
N ALA A 162 -0.04 -20.82 -23.86
CA ALA A 162 0.12 -21.31 -22.49
C ALA A 162 1.19 -22.42 -22.40
N GLN A 163 1.13 -23.40 -23.32
CA GLN A 163 2.14 -24.46 -23.43
C GLN A 163 3.54 -23.90 -23.75
N ALA A 164 3.65 -22.99 -24.72
CA ALA A 164 4.93 -22.42 -25.12
C ALA A 164 5.57 -21.50 -24.04
N THR A 165 4.75 -20.85 -23.23
CA THR A 165 5.20 -19.90 -22.20
C THR A 165 5.37 -20.51 -20.80
N GLY A 166 4.85 -21.72 -20.57
CA GLY A 166 4.74 -22.34 -19.24
C GLY A 166 3.71 -21.64 -18.34
N LEU A 167 2.77 -20.89 -18.91
CA LEU A 167 1.70 -20.20 -18.19
C LEU A 167 0.39 -21.00 -18.27
N THR A 168 -0.57 -20.64 -17.43
CA THR A 168 -1.94 -21.14 -17.57
C THR A 168 -2.68 -20.40 -18.71
N PRO A 169 -3.64 -21.04 -19.40
CA PRO A 169 -4.47 -20.36 -20.40
C PRO A 169 -5.16 -19.09 -19.87
N THR A 170 -5.53 -19.08 -18.58
CA THR A 170 -6.10 -17.93 -17.88
C THR A 170 -5.10 -16.78 -17.75
N GLN A 171 -3.84 -17.07 -17.35
CA GLN A 171 -2.78 -16.05 -17.28
C GLN A 171 -2.50 -15.42 -18.63
N VAL A 172 -2.43 -16.22 -19.70
CA VAL A 172 -2.28 -15.73 -21.08
C VAL A 172 -3.49 -14.85 -21.44
N GLY A 173 -4.71 -15.35 -21.23
CA GLY A 173 -5.94 -14.59 -21.52
C GLY A 173 -6.00 -13.24 -20.79
N ASN A 174 -5.61 -13.22 -19.51
CA ASN A 174 -5.52 -12.01 -18.70
C ASN A 174 -4.41 -11.08 -19.19
N TRP A 175 -3.26 -11.60 -19.61
CA TRP A 175 -2.17 -10.79 -20.15
C TRP A 175 -2.62 -10.04 -21.40
N PHE A 176 -3.25 -10.74 -22.36
CA PHE A 176 -3.77 -10.11 -23.58
C PHE A 176 -4.86 -9.07 -23.27
N LYS A 177 -5.78 -9.39 -22.36
CA LYS A 177 -6.81 -8.45 -21.90
C LYS A 177 -6.18 -7.18 -21.29
N ASN A 178 -5.22 -7.34 -20.39
CA ASN A 178 -4.55 -6.24 -19.72
C ASN A 178 -3.69 -5.42 -20.68
N ARG A 179 -3.04 -6.04 -21.67
CA ARG A 179 -2.28 -5.33 -22.71
C ARG A 179 -3.19 -4.44 -23.55
N ARG A 180 -4.31 -4.97 -24.06
CA ARG A 180 -5.30 -4.18 -24.80
C ARG A 180 -5.88 -3.03 -23.97
N GLN A 181 -6.09 -3.23 -22.67
CA GLN A 181 -6.52 -2.16 -21.76
C GLN A 181 -5.47 -1.04 -21.66
N ARG A 182 -4.18 -1.38 -21.54
CA ARG A 182 -3.09 -0.40 -21.50
C ARG A 182 -2.98 0.37 -22.81
N ASP A 183 -3.08 -0.30 -23.95
CA ASP A 183 -2.99 0.35 -25.26
C ASP A 183 -4.16 1.33 -25.47
N ARG A 184 -5.39 0.96 -25.08
CA ARG A 184 -6.54 1.89 -25.12
C ARG A 184 -6.35 3.09 -24.19
N ALA A 185 -5.84 2.87 -22.98
CA ALA A 185 -5.57 3.97 -22.04
C ALA A 185 -4.48 4.92 -22.57
N ALA A 186 -3.42 4.38 -23.19
CA ALA A 186 -2.39 5.18 -23.84
C ALA A 186 -2.96 5.99 -25.02
N ALA A 187 -3.78 5.38 -25.87
CA ALA A 187 -4.45 6.07 -26.96
C ALA A 187 -5.38 7.21 -26.47
N ALA A 188 -6.13 6.98 -25.38
CA ALA A 188 -6.97 8.02 -24.77
C ALA A 188 -6.15 9.18 -24.20
N LYS A 189 -5.03 8.89 -23.51
CA LYS A 189 -4.12 9.92 -22.99
C LYS A 189 -3.50 10.75 -24.11
N ASN A 190 -3.04 10.10 -25.19
CA ASN A 190 -2.47 10.79 -26.35
C ASN A 190 -3.49 11.71 -27.04
N ARG A 191 -4.75 11.28 -27.18
CA ARG A 191 -5.83 12.14 -27.72
C ARG A 191 -6.09 13.37 -26.85
N LEU A 192 -6.12 13.21 -25.52
CA LEU A 192 -6.30 14.32 -24.60
C LEU A 192 -5.13 15.32 -24.67
N GLN A 193 -3.90 14.83 -24.77
CA GLN A 193 -2.72 15.68 -24.90
C GLN A 193 -2.72 16.46 -26.21
N GLN A 194 -3.13 15.85 -27.33
CA GLN A 194 -3.28 16.55 -28.61
C GLN A 194 -4.36 17.64 -28.53
N GLN A 195 -5.49 17.40 -27.85
CA GLN A 195 -6.52 18.42 -27.65
C GLN A 195 -6.02 19.61 -26.83
N VAL A 196 -5.23 19.37 -25.76
CA VAL A 196 -4.62 20.44 -24.95
C VAL A 196 -3.60 21.24 -25.75
N LEU A 197 -2.81 20.59 -26.61
CA LEU A 197 -1.83 21.26 -27.48
C LEU A 197 -2.50 22.08 -28.58
N SER A 198 -3.63 21.62 -29.14
CA SER A 198 -4.40 22.37 -30.14
C SER A 198 -5.20 23.52 -29.53
N GLN A 199 -5.53 23.47 -28.23
CA GLN A 199 -6.13 24.57 -27.49
C GLN A 199 -5.04 25.37 -26.74
N GLY A 200 -4.14 26.01 -27.50
CA GLY A 200 -3.27 27.06 -26.97
C GLY A 200 -4.07 28.19 -26.31
N PRO A 201 -3.45 29.01 -25.44
CA PRO A 201 -4.16 29.93 -24.54
C PRO A 201 -4.83 31.06 -25.35
N GLY A 202 -6.07 30.85 -25.78
CA GLY A 202 -6.64 31.74 -26.79
C GLY A 202 -8.12 31.53 -27.04
N ARG A 203 -8.96 31.63 -26.00
CA ARG A 203 -10.35 32.04 -26.20
C ARG A 203 -10.96 32.69 -24.95
N VAL A 204 -10.38 33.80 -24.54
CA VAL A 204 -11.07 34.84 -23.76
C VAL A 204 -11.49 35.92 -24.74
N LEU A 205 -12.71 35.82 -25.29
CA LEU A 205 -13.38 36.91 -26.00
C LEU A 205 -14.89 36.67 -25.84
N ARG A 206 -15.47 37.21 -24.76
CA ARG A 206 -16.33 38.42 -24.80
C ARG A 206 -17.49 38.27 -25.78
N SER A 207 -18.66 37.95 -25.22
CA SER A 207 -19.95 38.32 -25.79
C SER A 207 -20.61 39.25 -24.77
N GLU A 208 -20.35 40.54 -24.94
CA GLU A 208 -21.21 41.61 -24.42
C GLU A 208 -22.38 41.76 -25.41
N GLY A 209 -23.60 41.84 -24.91
CA GLY A 209 -24.82 41.93 -25.72
C GLY A 209 -26.06 42.09 -24.86
N GLU A 210 -26.30 43.36 -24.51
CA GLU A 210 -27.48 44.06 -23.97
C GLU A 210 -28.85 43.34 -23.88
N GLY A 211 -29.56 43.63 -22.77
CA GLY A 211 -31.00 43.40 -22.59
C GLY A 211 -31.46 43.49 -21.13
N THR A 212 -31.63 44.71 -20.59
CA THR A 212 -32.17 45.06 -19.25
C THR A 212 -33.72 45.04 -19.20
N PRO A 213 -34.40 45.36 -18.07
CA PRO A 213 -34.48 44.65 -16.78
C PRO A 213 -35.96 44.51 -16.27
N GLU A 214 -36.28 43.70 -15.25
CA GLU A 214 -37.24 44.04 -14.17
C GLU A 214 -37.55 42.89 -13.17
N VAL A 215 -37.86 43.31 -11.93
CA VAL A 215 -38.59 42.63 -10.84
C VAL A 215 -37.80 41.86 -9.74
N LEU A 216 -37.41 42.63 -8.70
CA LEU A 216 -37.63 42.50 -7.25
C LEU A 216 -37.25 41.20 -6.47
N GLY A 217 -36.52 41.36 -5.34
CA GLY A 217 -36.62 40.40 -4.22
C GLY A 217 -35.45 40.13 -3.25
N VAL A 218 -34.78 41.17 -2.70
CA VAL A 218 -34.36 41.31 -1.27
C VAL A 218 -33.53 40.21 -0.54
N ALA A 219 -32.26 40.57 -0.23
CA ALA A 219 -31.45 40.34 1.01
C ALA A 219 -30.95 38.91 1.37
N SER A 220 -29.71 38.62 1.83
CA SER A 220 -28.66 39.40 2.51
C SER A 220 -27.25 38.78 2.34
N SER A 221 -26.25 39.67 2.32
CA SER A 221 -24.76 39.61 2.30
C SER A 221 -24.04 38.85 3.46
N PRO A 222 -22.68 38.93 3.65
CA PRO A 222 -21.54 38.62 2.76
C PRO A 222 -20.29 37.97 3.47
N ALA A 223 -19.21 37.78 2.69
CA ALA A 223 -17.78 38.00 3.02
C ALA A 223 -16.87 36.85 3.52
N ALA A 224 -15.85 36.52 2.70
CA ALA A 224 -14.39 36.46 3.00
C ALA A 224 -13.71 35.57 1.92
N SER A 225 -12.96 36.14 0.95
CA SER A 225 -11.48 36.31 0.96
C SER A 225 -10.73 34.97 0.75
N LEU A 226 -9.68 34.77 -0.05
CA LEU A 226 -8.73 35.61 -0.77
C LEU A 226 -7.85 34.68 -1.66
N SER A 227 -7.39 35.23 -2.79
CA SER A 227 -6.07 35.04 -3.41
C SER A 227 -5.71 33.78 -4.21
N SER A 228 -5.68 34.01 -5.52
CA SER A 228 -4.99 33.30 -6.60
C SER A 228 -3.47 33.38 -6.50
N LYS A 229 -2.77 32.25 -6.68
CA LYS A 229 -1.40 32.24 -7.25
C LYS A 229 -1.24 31.09 -8.24
N ALA A 230 -0.80 31.50 -9.43
CA ALA A 230 -0.43 30.68 -10.57
C ALA A 230 0.85 29.88 -10.27
N ALA A 231 0.94 28.67 -10.84
CA ALA A 231 2.20 28.00 -11.10
C ALA A 231 2.09 27.27 -12.44
N THR A 232 2.85 27.79 -13.41
CA THR A 232 3.03 27.32 -14.77
C THR A 232 3.65 25.93 -14.81
N SER A 233 3.06 25.07 -15.63
CA SER A 233 3.54 23.71 -15.91
C SER A 233 4.69 23.74 -16.91
N ALA A 234 5.83 23.16 -16.53
CA ALA A 234 6.83 22.65 -17.46
C ALA A 234 6.66 21.12 -17.53
N ILE A 235 6.11 20.61 -18.63
CA ILE A 235 6.05 19.18 -18.91
C ILE A 235 7.13 18.88 -19.94
N SER A 236 8.26 18.39 -19.44
CA SER A 236 9.33 17.82 -20.24
C SER A 236 8.85 16.50 -20.86
N ILE A 237 8.91 16.46 -22.18
CA ILE A 237 8.61 15.33 -23.05
C ILE A 237 9.78 14.35 -22.96
N THR A 238 9.55 13.16 -22.41
CA THR A 238 10.42 12.01 -22.66
C THR A 238 9.55 10.79 -22.93
N SER A 239 9.76 10.23 -24.11
CA SER A 239 9.32 8.91 -24.52
C SER A 239 10.11 7.89 -23.71
N SER A 240 9.57 7.42 -22.59
CA SER A 240 10.16 6.32 -21.83
C SER A 240 9.28 5.10 -21.89
N ASP A 241 9.63 4.25 -22.84
CA ASP A 241 9.50 2.80 -22.79
C ASP A 241 10.08 2.35 -21.43
N SER A 242 9.22 2.12 -20.43
CA SER A 242 9.69 1.65 -19.13
C SER A 242 9.91 0.15 -19.23
N GLU A 243 11.14 -0.19 -19.62
CA GLU A 243 11.89 -1.33 -19.13
C GLU A 243 11.54 -1.59 -17.65
N CYS A 244 11.17 -2.83 -17.34
CA CYS A 244 11.34 -3.31 -15.98
C CYS A 244 12.75 -3.88 -15.92
N ASP A 245 13.71 -3.04 -15.57
CA ASP A 245 15.02 -3.46 -15.12
C ASP A 245 14.97 -3.72 -13.61
N ILE A 246 15.44 -4.93 -13.27
CA ILE A 246 15.92 -5.46 -11.97
C ILE A 246 14.92 -5.43 -10.80
#